data_AF-A0A924T3J9-F1
#
_entry.id   AF-A0A924T3J9-F1
#
_cell.length_a   1.000
_cell.length_b   1.000
_cell.length_c   1.000
_cell.angle_alpha   90.00
_cell.angle_beta   90.00
_cell.angle_gamma   90.00
#
_symmetry.space_group_name_H-M   'P 1'
#
loop_
_entity.id
_entity.type
_entity.pdbx_description
1 polymer ?
#
loop_
_entity_poly.entity_id
_entity_poly.type
_entity_poly.pdbx_seq_one_letter_code
_entity_poly.pdbx_strand_id
1 'polypeptide(L)' 'KPSSSILTPRESIDTAGASTDVITKGRHDPCVGIRATPIAEAMLALVVMEHALRQRAQCGDVTATLEPIAASANQPGA' A
#
# COMPACT_ATOMS: atom_id res chain seq x y z
N LYS A 1 -7.62 0.00 -11.64
CA LYS A 1 -9.00 0.11 -12.17
C LYS A 1 -9.19 1.48 -12.83
N PRO A 2 -9.94 1.61 -13.94
CA PRO A 2 -10.35 2.89 -14.51
C PRO A 2 -11.19 3.72 -13.52
N SER A 3 -11.32 5.04 -13.75
CA SER A 3 -12.21 5.87 -12.93
C SER A 3 -13.65 5.33 -12.97
N SER A 4 -14.31 5.25 -11.80
CA SER A 4 -15.69 4.76 -11.71
C SER A 4 -16.71 5.72 -12.34
N SER A 5 -16.35 7.00 -12.45
CA SER A 5 -17.19 8.08 -12.96
C SER A 5 -16.85 8.34 -14.43
N ILE A 6 -17.84 8.23 -15.31
CA ILE A 6 -17.71 8.47 -16.75
C ILE A 6 -18.94 9.20 -17.28
N LEU A 7 -18.78 9.90 -18.40
CA LEU A 7 -19.86 10.71 -19.02
C LEU A 7 -20.97 9.87 -19.66
N THR A 8 -20.71 8.59 -19.93
CA THR A 8 -21.70 7.68 -20.53
C THR A 8 -22.68 7.20 -19.47
N PRO A 9 -24.01 7.25 -19.74
CA PRO A 9 -25.01 6.66 -18.86
C PRO A 9 -24.71 5.19 -18.54
N ARG A 10 -24.96 4.80 -17.28
CA ARG A 10 -24.83 3.41 -16.82
C ARG A 10 -25.99 3.05 -15.93
N GLU A 11 -26.53 1.86 -16.14
CA GLU A 11 -27.53 1.26 -15.25
C GLU A 11 -26.93 1.06 -13.85
N SER A 12 -27.72 1.37 -12.83
CA SER A 12 -27.38 1.27 -11.42
C SER A 12 -28.64 1.09 -10.57
N ILE A 13 -28.48 1.16 -9.26
CA ILE A 13 -29.57 1.13 -8.29
C ILE A 13 -29.47 2.33 -7.36
N ASP A 14 -30.61 2.87 -6.96
CA ASP A 14 -30.66 3.89 -5.91
C ASP A 14 -30.62 3.26 -4.50
N THR A 15 -30.63 4.11 -3.47
CA THR A 15 -30.61 3.67 -2.07
C THR A 15 -31.88 2.95 -1.63
N ALA A 16 -32.98 3.07 -2.38
CA ALA A 16 -34.23 2.33 -2.15
C ALA A 16 -34.26 0.99 -2.91
N GLY A 17 -33.21 0.70 -3.70
CA GLY A 17 -33.08 -0.52 -4.50
C GLY A 17 -33.82 -0.48 -5.84
N ALA A 18 -34.33 0.68 -6.26
CA ALA A 18 -34.97 0.83 -7.55
C ALA A 18 -33.92 0.98 -8.68
N SER A 19 -34.22 0.44 -9.86
CA SER A 19 -33.38 0.57 -11.05
C SER A 19 -33.33 2.03 -11.51
N THR A 20 -32.13 2.53 -11.78
CA THR A 20 -31.90 3.91 -12.25
C THR A 20 -30.70 3.98 -13.18
N ASP A 21 -30.71 4.94 -14.11
CA ASP A 21 -29.51 5.30 -14.88
C ASP A 21 -28.72 6.39 -14.17
N VAL A 22 -27.40 6.22 -14.08
CA VAL A 22 -26.47 7.20 -13.53
C VAL A 22 -25.63 7.80 -14.65
N ILE A 23 -25.63 9.13 -14.72
CA ILE A 23 -24.75 9.91 -15.59
C ILE A 23 -24.00 10.94 -14.77
N THR A 24 -22.67 10.88 -14.80
CA THR A 24 -21.82 11.87 -14.11
C THR A 24 -21.40 12.96 -15.08
N LYS A 25 -21.87 14.18 -14.83
CA LYS A 25 -21.57 15.38 -15.65
C LYS A 25 -20.42 16.17 -15.02
N GLY A 26 -19.61 16.80 -15.86
CA GLY A 26 -18.47 17.62 -15.43
C GLY A 26 -17.11 17.00 -15.75
N ARG A 27 -16.02 17.65 -15.30
CA ARG A 27 -14.66 17.18 -15.56
C ARG A 27 -14.28 16.11 -14.54
N HIS A 28 -14.03 14.90 -15.04
CA HIS A 28 -13.50 13.79 -14.27
C HIS A 28 -12.15 13.37 -14.81
N ASP A 29 -11.31 12.79 -13.94
CA ASP A 29 -10.01 12.29 -14.36
C ASP A 29 -10.21 11.10 -15.31
N PRO A 30 -9.67 11.14 -16.56
CA PRO A 30 -9.71 10.00 -17.46
C PRO A 30 -8.84 8.84 -16.93
N CYS A 31 -7.84 9.16 -16.11
CA CYS A 31 -6.98 8.19 -15.43
C CYS A 31 -6.63 8.70 -14.02
N VAL A 32 -7.18 8.03 -12.99
CA VAL A 32 -6.79 8.28 -11.59
C VAL A 32 -5.38 7.75 -11.26
N GLY A 33 -4.85 6.85 -12.09
CA GLY A 33 -3.55 6.20 -11.86
C GLY A 33 -2.38 7.17 -11.82
N ILE A 34 -2.38 8.20 -12.67
CA ILE A 34 -1.31 9.22 -12.71
C ILE A 34 -1.21 9.94 -11.36
N ARG A 35 -2.36 10.24 -10.75
CA ARG A 35 -2.43 10.85 -9.43
C ARG A 35 -2.15 9.86 -8.30
N ALA A 36 -2.41 8.57 -8.52
CA ALA A 36 -2.21 7.52 -7.52
C ALA A 36 -0.72 7.21 -7.29
N THR A 37 0.14 7.32 -8.31
CA THR A 37 1.59 7.04 -8.18
C THR A 37 2.27 7.82 -7.06
N PRO A 38 2.23 9.17 -7.02
CA PRO A 38 2.89 9.92 -5.94
C PRO A 38 2.27 9.63 -4.55
N ILE A 39 0.98 9.26 -4.49
CA ILE A 39 0.34 8.84 -3.24
C ILE A 39 0.93 7.52 -2.75
N ALA A 40 1.07 6.53 -3.65
CA ALA A 40 1.63 5.23 -3.33
C ALA A 40 3.10 5.32 -2.90
N GLU A 41 3.90 6.16 -3.55
CA GLU A 41 5.30 6.43 -3.17
C GLU A 41 5.39 7.01 -1.75
N ALA A 42 4.58 8.02 -1.43
CA ALA A 42 4.54 8.60 -0.09
C ALA A 42 4.10 7.58 0.96
N MET A 43 3.08 6.77 0.66
CA MET A 43 2.64 5.70 1.55
C MET A 43 3.72 4.65 1.80
N LEU A 44 4.45 4.24 0.76
CA LEU A 44 5.56 3.30 0.90
C LEU A 44 6.66 3.88 1.80
N ALA A 45 7.03 5.15 1.62
CA ALA A 45 8.00 5.83 2.46
C ALA A 45 7.59 5.86 3.94
N LEU A 46 6.30 6.11 4.22
CA LEU A 46 5.76 6.09 5.57
C LEU A 46 5.83 4.69 6.20
N VAL A 47 5.44 3.65 5.47
CA VAL A 47 5.50 2.25 5.96
C VAL A 47 6.93 1.82 6.27
N VAL A 48 7.88 2.14 5.39
CA VAL A 48 9.30 1.83 5.62
C VAL A 48 9.84 2.60 6.83
N MET A 49 9.51 3.89 6.95
CA MET A 49 9.90 4.71 8.09
C MET A 49 9.34 4.16 9.41
N GLU A 50 8.08 3.73 9.41
CA GLU A 50 7.46 3.10 10.57
C GLU A 50 8.23 1.84 11.00
N HIS A 51 8.55 0.95 10.07
CA HIS A 51 9.33 -0.26 10.39
C HIS A 51 10.73 0.06 10.92
N ALA A 52 11.42 1.02 10.31
CA ALA A 52 12.74 1.45 10.77
C ALA A 52 12.69 2.01 12.20
N LEU A 53 11.71 2.87 12.49
CA LEU A 53 11.52 3.45 13.82
C LEU A 53 11.11 2.40 14.86
N ARG A 54 10.25 1.44 14.50
CA ARG A 54 9.86 0.32 15.38
C ARG A 54 11.07 -0.52 15.76
N GLN A 55 11.90 -0.89 14.78
CA GLN A 55 13.13 -1.64 15.04
C GLN A 55 14.07 -0.87 15.96
N ARG A 56 14.25 0.44 15.72
CA ARG A 56 15.07 1.28 16.58
C ARG A 56 14.50 1.37 18.00
N ALA A 57 13.19 1.50 18.17
CA ALA A 57 12.56 1.59 19.49
C ALA A 57 12.71 0.31 20.31
N GLN A 58 12.71 -0.86 19.66
CA GLN A 58 12.82 -2.16 20.32
C GLN A 58 14.27 -2.61 20.54
N CYS A 59 15.14 -2.33 19.57
CA CYS A 59 16.49 -2.91 19.50
C CYS A 59 17.62 -1.87 19.51
N GLY A 60 17.32 -0.57 19.46
CA GLY A 60 18.31 0.49 19.24
C GLY A 60 19.39 0.58 20.31
N ASP A 61 19.04 0.30 21.57
CA ASP A 61 19.95 0.36 22.71
C ASP A 61 20.23 -1.03 23.31
N VAL A 62 19.74 -2.10 22.66
CA VAL A 62 19.90 -3.47 23.17
C VAL A 62 21.35 -3.91 22.98
N THR A 63 22.06 -4.10 24.08
CA THR A 63 23.37 -4.75 24.11
C THR A 63 23.19 -6.23 24.45
N ALA A 64 23.56 -7.12 23.51
CA ALA A 64 23.50 -8.55 23.76
C ALA A 64 24.54 -8.95 24.82
N THR A 65 24.11 -9.69 25.85
CA THR A 65 24.99 -10.21 26.90
C THR A 65 25.69 -11.50 26.50
N LEU A 66 25.23 -12.14 25.43
CA LEU A 66 25.76 -13.39 24.91
C LEU A 66 26.65 -13.10 23.71
N GLU A 67 27.77 -13.81 23.63
CA GLU A 67 28.63 -13.76 22.45
C GLU A 67 27.88 -14.34 21.24
N PRO A 68 28.08 -13.77 20.03
CA PRO A 68 27.53 -14.33 18.81
C PRO A 68 27.98 -15.78 18.63
N ILE A 69 27.03 -16.70 18.46
CA ILE A 69 27.34 -18.09 18.14
C ILE A 69 27.95 -18.11 16.73
N ALA A 70 29.15 -18.66 16.61
CA ALA A 70 29.79 -18.82 15.31
C ALA A 70 28.87 -19.61 14.36
N ALA A 71 28.67 -19.11 13.15
CA ALA A 71 27.98 -19.87 12.12
C ALA A 71 28.70 -21.20 11.92
N SER A 72 27.94 -22.30 11.80
CA SER A 72 28.52 -23.60 11.47
C SER A 72 29.16 -23.48 10.08
N ALA A 73 30.49 -23.44 10.02
CA ALA A 73 31.19 -23.69 8.78
C ALA A 73 30.79 -25.10 8.33
N ASN A 74 30.18 -25.20 7.15
CA ASN A 74 29.91 -26.50 6.54
C ASN A 74 31.25 -27.25 6.49
N GLN A 75 31.40 -28.33 7.27
CA GLN A 75 32.60 -29.15 7.21
C GLN A 75 32.61 -29.82 5.84
N PRO A 76 33.61 -29.55 4.98
CA PRO A 76 33.68 -30.23 3.70
C PRO A 76 34.11 -31.69 3.94
N GLY A 77 33.14 -32.60 3.93
CA GLY A 77 33.39 -34.05 3.99
C GLY A 77 32.41 -34.83 4.86
N ALA A 78 31.19 -35.02 4.37
CA ALA A 78 30.36 -36.19 4.67
C ALA A 78 29.80 -36.72 3.35
#